data_AF-A0A962H5S2-F1
#
_entry.id   AF-A0A962H5S2-F1
#
_cell.length_a   1.000
_cell.length_b   1.000
_cell.length_c   1.000
_cell.angle_alpha   90.00
_cell.angle_beta   90.00
_cell.angle_gamma   90.00
#
_symmetry.space_group_name_H-M   'P 1'
#
loop_
_entity.id
_entity.type
_entity.pdbx_description
1 polymer ?
#
loop_
_entity_poly.entity_id
_entity_poly.type
_entity_poly.pdbx_seq_one_letter_code
_entity_poly.pdbx_strand_id
1 'polypeptide(L)'
;AISTSNAVLVPQFEIYHVSQLEDDAEPLRGRFINDPSGTVFQIPTSAVDNKNGEFSIGVSAVFAEGRSAFFSYRRQFGVDNIQQDFWSVGGRLEF
;
A
#
# COMPACT_ATOMS: atom_id res chain seq x y z
N ALA A 1 -25.44 -3.70 -0.28
CA ALA A 1 -25.56 -4.07 1.15
C ALA A 1 -26.48 -5.29 1.27
N ILE A 2 -26.27 -6.12 2.29
CA ILE A 2 -27.03 -7.35 2.56
C ILE A 2 -27.61 -7.22 3.97
N SER A 3 -28.92 -7.30 4.10
CA SER A 3 -29.59 -7.20 5.40
C SER A 3 -29.70 -8.59 6.05
N THR A 4 -29.40 -8.66 7.33
CA THR A 4 -29.59 -9.84 8.19
C THR A 4 -30.50 -9.46 9.35
N SER A 5 -30.91 -10.42 10.19
CA SER A 5 -31.77 -10.13 11.34
C SER A 5 -31.15 -9.14 12.33
N ASN A 6 -29.81 -9.08 12.40
CA ASN A 6 -29.08 -8.38 13.47
C ASN A 6 -28.09 -7.32 12.95
N ALA A 7 -27.88 -7.23 11.63
CA ALA A 7 -26.92 -6.32 11.03
C ALA A 7 -27.21 -6.06 9.54
N VAL A 8 -26.71 -4.93 9.04
CA VAL A 8 -26.56 -4.66 7.61
C VAL A 8 -25.10 -4.83 7.25
N LEU A 9 -24.81 -5.79 6.36
CA LEU A 9 -23.48 -6.05 5.83
C LEU A 9 -23.25 -5.24 4.55
N VAL A 10 -22.09 -4.60 4.44
CA VAL A 10 -21.68 -3.82 3.28
C VAL A 10 -20.36 -4.38 2.75
N PRO A 11 -20.39 -5.22 1.69
CA PRO A 11 -19.17 -5.65 1.03
C PRO A 11 -18.53 -4.47 0.31
N GLN A 12 -17.20 -4.44 0.27
CA GLN A 12 -16.39 -3.42 -0.38
C GLN A 12 -15.29 -4.08 -1.21
N PHE A 13 -15.03 -3.50 -2.37
CA PHE A 13 -13.93 -3.87 -3.25
C PHE A 13 -13.34 -2.59 -3.83
N GLU A 14 -12.02 -2.51 -3.84
CA GLU A 14 -11.28 -1.38 -4.38
C GLU A 14 -10.09 -1.89 -5.19
N ILE A 15 -9.81 -1.21 -6.30
CA ILE A 15 -8.60 -1.42 -7.09
C ILE A 15 -7.99 -0.06 -7.40
N TYR A 16 -6.69 0.05 -7.18
CA TYR A 16 -5.92 1.24 -7.39
C TYR A 16 -4.69 0.91 -8.25
N HIS A 17 -4.32 1.81 -9.15
CA HIS A 17 -3.15 1.66 -10.00
C HIS A 17 -2.45 3.02 -10.15
N VAL A 18 -1.12 3.00 -9.99
CA VAL A 18 -0.25 4.16 -10.20
C VAL A 18 0.71 3.84 -11.33
N SER A 19 0.82 4.78 -12.26
CA SER A 19 1.91 4.81 -13.23
C SER A 19 2.72 6.09 -12.99
N GLN A 20 4.00 5.95 -12.68
CA GLN A 20 4.95 7.05 -12.76
C GLN A 20 5.33 7.25 -14.23
N LEU A 21 5.40 8.52 -14.65
CA LEU A 21 5.66 8.91 -16.05
C LEU A 21 7.15 9.22 -16.29
N GLU A 22 7.95 9.31 -15.22
CA GLU A 22 9.37 9.69 -15.23
C GLU A 22 10.14 8.67 -14.36
N ASP A 23 11.18 8.05 -14.92
CA ASP A 23 11.92 6.90 -14.34
C ASP A 23 13.44 7.04 -14.48
N ASP A 24 13.94 8.28 -14.41
CA ASP A 24 15.38 8.46 -14.44
C ASP A 24 15.96 8.05 -13.08
N ALA A 25 16.50 6.84 -13.03
CA ALA A 25 17.28 6.34 -11.90
C ALA A 25 18.47 7.26 -11.68
N GLU A 26 18.41 8.11 -10.64
CA GLU A 26 19.50 9.03 -10.38
C GLU A 26 20.70 8.25 -9.81
N PRO A 27 21.89 8.29 -10.46
CA PRO A 27 23.04 7.55 -10.00
C PRO A 27 23.57 8.16 -8.71
N LEU A 28 23.85 7.32 -7.72
CA LEU A 28 24.46 7.77 -6.47
C LEU A 28 25.91 8.17 -6.73
N ARG A 29 26.33 9.33 -6.22
CA ARG A 29 27.71 9.80 -6.32
C ARG A 29 28.44 9.52 -5.03
N GLY A 30 29.52 8.75 -5.12
CA GLY A 30 30.38 8.38 -4.00
C GLY A 30 31.78 8.94 -4.14
N ARG A 31 32.47 9.08 -3.01
CA ARG A 31 33.90 9.39 -2.93
C ARG A 31 34.48 8.70 -1.70
N PHE A 32 35.71 8.21 -1.80
CA PHE A 32 36.42 7.67 -0.64
C PHE A 32 36.87 8.80 0.29
N ILE A 33 36.58 8.68 1.58
CA ILE A 33 36.92 9.71 2.60
C ILE A 33 38.43 9.97 2.63
N ASN A 34 39.25 8.92 2.42
CA ASN A 34 40.71 8.97 2.51
C ASN A 34 41.41 9.08 1.15
N ASP A 35 40.70 9.42 0.07
CA ASP A 35 41.31 9.67 -1.25
C ASP A 35 41.72 11.14 -1.40
N PRO A 36 43.03 11.47 -1.45
CA PRO A 36 43.53 12.83 -1.61
C PRO A 36 43.22 13.43 -2.99
N SER A 37 43.04 12.60 -4.02
CA SER A 37 42.70 13.05 -5.38
C SER A 37 41.24 13.49 -5.50
N GLY A 38 40.42 13.13 -4.52
CA GLY A 38 39.02 13.52 -4.46
C GLY A 38 38.15 12.88 -5.53
N THR A 39 38.55 11.71 -6.05
CA THR A 39 37.92 11.09 -7.22
C THR A 39 36.47 10.71 -6.93
N VAL A 40 35.54 11.24 -7.72
CA VAL A 40 34.11 10.92 -7.64
C VAL A 40 33.80 9.75 -8.56
N PHE A 41 33.06 8.77 -8.06
CA PHE A 41 32.54 7.66 -8.85
C PHE A 41 31.02 7.59 -8.77
N GLN A 42 30.40 7.00 -9.80
CA GLN A 42 28.97 6.78 -9.86
C GLN A 42 28.66 5.33 -9.48
N ILE A 43 27.67 5.15 -8.62
CA ILE A 43 27.10 3.87 -8.26
C ILE A 43 25.76 3.78 -9.00
N PRO A 44 25.62 2.89 -9.99
CA PRO A 44 24.35 2.72 -10.69
C PRO A 44 23.29 2.24 -9.70
N THR A 45 22.13 2.90 -9.72
CA THR A 45 20.93 2.52 -8.98
C THR A 45 20.02 1.73 -9.91
N SER A 46 19.23 0.81 -9.35
CA SER A 46 18.13 0.20 -10.10
C SER A 46 17.05 1.25 -10.37
N ALA A 47 16.43 1.19 -11.55
CA ALA A 47 15.23 1.96 -11.87
C ALA A 47 14.12 1.71 -10.84
N VAL A 48 13.29 2.72 -10.60
CA VAL A 48 12.18 2.61 -9.64
C VAL A 48 11.04 1.88 -10.35
N ASP A 49 10.26 1.09 -9.61
CA ASP A 49 9.11 0.41 -10.21
C ASP A 49 8.07 1.42 -10.69
N ASN A 50 7.98 1.60 -12.00
CA ASN A 50 7.13 2.63 -12.62
C ASN A 50 5.63 2.35 -12.56
N LYS A 51 5.24 1.11 -12.26
CA LYS A 51 3.86 0.65 -12.37
C LYS A 51 3.53 -0.29 -11.24
N ASN A 52 2.87 0.24 -10.22
CA ASN A 52 2.37 -0.53 -9.10
C ASN A 52 0.86 -0.33 -8.94
N GLY A 53 0.28 -1.13 -8.08
CA GLY A 53 -1.13 -1.01 -7.75
C GLY A 53 -1.47 -1.80 -6.52
N GLU A 54 -2.72 -1.70 -6.12
CA GLU A 54 -3.26 -2.35 -4.94
C GLU A 54 -4.68 -2.83 -5.23
N PHE A 55 -5.06 -3.95 -4.64
CA PHE A 55 -6.46 -4.31 -4.52
C PHE A 55 -6.83 -4.53 -3.06
N SER A 56 -8.06 -4.16 -2.71
CA SER A 56 -8.63 -4.31 -1.39
C SER A 56 -10.00 -4.98 -1.49
N ILE A 57 -10.27 -5.91 -0.59
CA ILE A 57 -11.60 -6.47 -0.34
C ILE A 57 -11.92 -6.32 1.13
N GLY A 58 -13.19 -6.13 1.44
CA GLY A 58 -13.61 -6.08 2.83
C GLY A 58 -15.10 -6.16 3.01
N VAL A 59 -15.49 -6.10 4.27
CA VAL A 59 -16.89 -6.04 4.69
C VAL A 59 -16.99 -5.17 5.92
N SER A 60 -18.02 -4.33 5.98
CA SER A 60 -18.44 -3.66 7.21
C SER A 60 -19.82 -4.16 7.63
N ALA A 61 -20.05 -4.19 8.93
CA ALA A 61 -21.31 -4.55 9.55
C ALA A 61 -21.80 -3.38 10.40
N VAL A 62 -23.04 -2.96 10.17
CA VAL A 62 -23.74 -1.98 11.01
C VAL A 62 -24.80 -2.72 11.79
N PHE A 63 -24.71 -2.67 13.11
CA PHE A 63 -25.63 -3.30 14.05
C PHE A 63 -26.63 -2.26 14.59
N ALA A 64 -27.58 -2.72 15.41
CA ALA A 64 -28.44 -1.84 16.17
C ALA A 64 -27.62 -0.92 17.10
N GLU A 65 -28.24 0.19 17.54
CA GLU A 65 -27.66 1.12 18.52
C GLU A 65 -26.34 1.77 18.03
N GLY A 66 -26.18 1.97 16.72
CA GLY A 66 -25.03 2.68 16.13
C GLY A 66 -23.71 1.93 16.15
N ARG A 67 -23.69 0.69 16.67
CA ARG A 67 -22.46 -0.13 16.73
C ARG A 67 -22.06 -0.59 15.34
N SER A 68 -20.78 -0.58 15.03
CA SER A 68 -20.28 -1.11 13.76
C SER A 68 -18.95 -1.82 13.90
N ALA A 69 -18.67 -2.71 12.96
CA ALA A 69 -17.40 -3.41 12.83
C ALA A 69 -17.00 -3.51 11.36
N PHE A 70 -15.71 -3.66 11.09
CA PHE A 70 -15.21 -3.91 9.74
C PHE A 70 -14.03 -4.86 9.74
N PHE A 71 -13.84 -5.49 8.60
CA PHE A 71 -12.66 -6.26 8.25
C PHE A 71 -12.30 -5.99 6.80
N SER A 72 -11.01 -5.82 6.52
CA SER A 72 -10.50 -5.71 5.16
C SER A 72 -9.16 -6.41 4.99
N TYR A 73 -8.94 -6.88 3.78
CA TYR A 73 -7.70 -7.45 3.29
C TYR A 73 -7.26 -6.69 2.05
N ARG A 74 -5.96 -6.40 1.98
CA ARG A 74 -5.39 -5.57 0.94
C ARG A 74 -4.02 -6.05 0.54
N ARG A 75 -3.73 -6.05 -0.76
CA ARG A 75 -2.46 -6.54 -1.32
C ARG A 75 -1.97 -5.61 -2.40
N GLN A 76 -0.67 -5.30 -2.33
CA GLN A 76 0.05 -4.57 -3.37
C GLN A 76 0.52 -5.53 -4.48
N PHE A 77 0.58 -5.03 -5.72
CA PHE A 77 1.13 -5.72 -6.89
C PHE A 77 1.96 -4.76 -7.75
N GLY A 78 2.86 -5.30 -8.57
CA GLY A 78 3.71 -4.50 -9.46
C GLY A 78 4.84 -3.75 -8.74
N VAL A 79 5.29 -4.24 -7.58
CA VAL A 79 6.54 -3.81 -6.94
C VAL A 79 7.52 -4.96 -6.99
N ASP A 80 8.73 -4.69 -7.46
CA ASP A 80 9.79 -5.67 -7.57
C ASP A 80 10.31 -6.04 -6.17
N ASN A 81 10.46 -7.34 -5.94
CA ASN A 81 11.05 -7.92 -4.73
C ASN A 81 10.33 -7.60 -3.39
N ILE A 82 9.16 -6.94 -3.42
CA ILE A 82 8.36 -6.63 -2.23
C ILE A 82 6.95 -7.19 -2.42
N GLN A 83 6.54 -8.06 -1.50
CA GLN A 83 5.14 -8.46 -1.34
C GLN A 83 4.66 -7.97 0.02
N GLN A 84 3.60 -7.16 0.02
CA GLN A 84 2.95 -6.68 1.24
C GLN A 84 1.47 -7.04 1.24
N ASP A 85 1.06 -7.62 2.36
CA ASP A 85 -0.29 -8.02 2.67
C ASP A 85 -0.74 -7.29 3.94
N PHE A 86 -1.86 -6.59 3.87
CA PHE A 86 -2.42 -5.82 4.97
C PHE A 86 -3.77 -6.38 5.39
N TRP A 87 -3.91 -6.62 6.69
CA TRP A 87 -5.16 -7.04 7.32
C TRP A 87 -5.60 -5.94 8.28
N SER A 88 -6.81 -5.43 8.13
CA SER A 88 -7.37 -4.41 9.02
C SER A 88 -8.67 -4.91 9.64
N VAL A 89 -8.82 -4.67 10.94
CA VAL A 89 -10.03 -4.96 11.69
C VAL A 89 -10.28 -3.81 12.64
N GLY A 90 -11.55 -3.45 12.83
CA GLY A 90 -11.90 -2.40 13.77
C GLY A 90 -13.38 -2.42 14.11
N GLY A 91 -13.73 -1.63 15.12
CA GLY A 91 -15.11 -1.46 15.56
C GLY A 91 -15.34 -0.09 16.16
N ARG A 92 -16.61 0.34 16.15
CA ARG A 92 -17.09 1.58 16.72
C ARG A 92 -18.27 1.27 17.63
N LEU A 93 -18.25 1.85 18.82
CA LEU A 93 -19.35 1.84 19.79
C LEU A 93 -19.76 3.29 20.03
N GLU A 94 -21.06 3.52 20.10
CA GLU A 94 -21.64 4.80 20.49
C GLU A 94 -22.28 4.62 21.87
N PHE A 95 -22.08 5.59 22.76
CA PHE A 95 -22.49 5.56 24.16
C PHE A 95 -23.12 6.90 24.55
#